data_AF-A0A8T0U8G4-F1
#
_entry.id   AF-A0A8T0U8G4-F1
#
_cell.length_a   1.000
_cell.length_b   1.000
_cell.length_c   1.000
_cell.angle_alpha   90.00
_cell.angle_beta   90.00
_cell.angle_gamma   90.00
#
_symmetry.space_group_name_H-M   'P 1'
#
loop_
_entity.id
_entity.type
_entity.pdbx_description
1 polymer ?
#
loop_
_entity_poly.entity_id
_entity_poly.type
_entity_poly.pdbx_seq_one_letter_code
_entity_poly.pdbx_strand_id
1 'polypeptide(L)'
;MDPADQSPEEVYSVWALPPAPIRDRLRRIMEGLRAAHGGPAFEPHATVVGDFRSRRSAALEVLRTAAAGVQPYTARVTGVARGSFFYQCVYLLLEPTPEH
;
A
#
# COMPACT_ATOMS: atom_id res chain seq x y z
N MET A 1 23.96 2.38 4.17
CA MET A 1 24.02 2.01 2.75
C MET A 1 25.17 1.07 2.53
N ASP A 2 24.94 -0.11 1.94
CA ASP A 2 26.03 -0.97 1.49
C ASP A 2 26.57 -0.42 0.16
N PRO A 3 27.74 0.25 0.15
CA PRO A 3 28.30 0.84 -1.06
C PRO A 3 28.68 -0.23 -2.11
N ALA A 4 28.72 -1.52 -1.72
CA ALA A 4 28.99 -2.63 -2.62
C ALA A 4 27.72 -3.25 -3.23
N ASP A 5 26.52 -2.72 -2.95
CA ASP A 5 25.28 -3.23 -3.54
C ASP A 5 25.23 -3.01 -5.06
N GLN A 6 25.36 -4.11 -5.80
CA GLN A 6 25.30 -4.18 -7.25
C GLN A 6 23.93 -4.63 -7.77
N SER A 7 22.91 -4.71 -6.92
CA SER A 7 21.56 -5.03 -7.36
C SER A 7 21.06 -4.02 -8.39
N PRO A 8 20.25 -4.47 -9.37
CA PRO A 8 19.65 -3.55 -10.33
C PRO A 8 18.73 -2.57 -9.61
N GLU A 9 18.53 -1.41 -10.23
CA GLU A 9 17.49 -0.51 -9.76
C GLU A 9 16.11 -1.05 -10.13
N GLU A 10 15.24 -1.13 -9.13
CA GLU A 10 13.86 -1.56 -9.23
C GLU A 10 12.93 -0.42 -8.85
N VAL A 11 11.65 -0.57 -9.20
CA VAL A 11 10.60 0.36 -8.77
C VAL A 11 9.96 -0.21 -7.51
N TYR A 12 9.94 0.60 -6.46
CA TYR A 12 9.35 0.25 -5.17
C TYR A 12 8.16 1.16 -4.87
N SER A 13 7.27 0.66 -4.03
CA SER A 13 6.23 1.44 -3.38
C SER A 13 6.18 1.10 -1.90
N VAL A 14 5.72 2.04 -1.08
CA VAL A 14 5.55 1.84 0.37
C VAL A 14 4.07 1.81 0.69
N TRP A 15 3.65 0.79 1.42
CA TRP A 15 2.26 0.50 1.73
C TRP A 15 2.03 0.51 3.24
N ALA A 16 1.01 1.25 3.68
CA ALA A 16 0.44 1.09 5.00
C ALA A 16 -0.50 -0.12 4.99
N LEU A 17 -0.33 -1.02 5.97
CA LEU A 17 -1.11 -2.24 6.08
C LEU A 17 -2.14 -2.12 7.21
N PRO A 18 -3.41 -2.47 6.96
CA PRO A 18 -4.41 -2.52 8.02
C PRO A 18 -4.08 -3.63 9.05
N PRO A 19 -4.50 -3.46 10.32
CA PRO A 19 -4.34 -4.49 11.34
C PRO A 19 -5.12 -5.76 10.98
N ALA A 20 -4.70 -6.90 11.52
CA ALA A 20 -5.15 -8.23 11.06
C ALA A 20 -6.69 -8.40 10.96
N PRO A 21 -7.52 -8.02 11.95
CA PRO A 21 -8.96 -8.18 11.84
C PRO A 21 -9.58 -7.40 10.67
N ILE A 22 -9.05 -6.20 10.41
CA ILE A 22 -9.50 -5.33 9.31
C ILE A 22 -8.98 -5.85 7.98
N ARG A 23 -7.70 -6.26 7.93
CA ARG A 23 -7.08 -6.87 6.75
C ARG A 23 -7.86 -8.09 6.28
N ASP A 24 -8.24 -8.99 7.19
CA ASP A 24 -8.96 -10.21 6.82
C ASP A 24 -10.39 -9.92 6.36
N ARG A 25 -11.05 -8.92 6.96
CA ARG A 25 -12.36 -8.46 6.48
C ARG A 25 -12.28 -7.89 5.07
N LEU A 26 -11.28 -7.04 4.80
CA LEU A 26 -11.06 -6.46 3.47
C LEU A 26 -10.71 -7.54 2.45
N ARG A 27 -9.86 -8.51 2.81
CA ARG A 27 -9.50 -9.63 1.93
C ARG A 27 -10.74 -10.42 1.48
N ARG A 28 -11.68 -10.73 2.39
CA ARG A 28 -12.94 -11.40 2.04
C ARG A 28 -13.81 -10.59 1.08
N ILE A 29 -13.90 -9.27 1.28
CA ILE A 29 -14.64 -8.38 0.38
C ILE A 29 -14.00 -8.39 -1.01
N MET A 30 -12.68 -8.25 -1.08
CA MET A 30 -11.91 -8.26 -2.32
C MET A 30 -12.01 -9.61 -3.06
N GLU A 31 -12.00 -10.72 -2.32
CA GLU A 31 -12.24 -12.07 -2.85
C GLU A 31 -13.62 -12.20 -3.48
N GLY A 32 -14.68 -11.74 -2.80
CA GLY A 32 -16.04 -11.76 -3.32
C GLY A 32 -16.19 -10.91 -4.60
N LEU A 33 -15.66 -9.69 -4.60
CA LEU A 33 -15.67 -8.82 -5.78
C LEU A 33 -14.89 -9.43 -6.95
N ARG A 34 -13.70 -10.00 -6.68
CA ARG A 34 -12.89 -10.67 -7.71
C ARG A 34 -13.57 -11.91 -8.27
N ALA A 35 -14.26 -12.70 -7.43
CA ALA A 35 -15.01 -13.86 -7.90
C ALA A 35 -16.15 -13.47 -8.84
N ALA A 36 -16.80 -12.32 -8.59
CA ALA A 36 -17.91 -11.83 -9.40
C ALA A 36 -17.46 -11.10 -10.69
N HIS A 37 -16.31 -10.43 -10.68
CA HIS A 37 -15.90 -9.50 -11.75
C HIS A 37 -14.52 -9.78 -12.37
N GLY A 38 -13.78 -10.76 -11.86
CA GLY A 38 -12.39 -11.04 -12.26
C GLY A 38 -11.38 -10.08 -11.65
N GLY A 39 -10.14 -10.12 -12.17
CA GLY A 39 -9.02 -9.26 -11.73
C GLY A 39 -7.96 -9.99 -10.90
N PRO A 40 -6.77 -9.38 -10.70
CA PRO A 40 -5.69 -9.99 -9.94
C PRO A 40 -5.99 -9.98 -8.42
N ALA A 41 -5.44 -10.95 -7.70
CA ALA A 41 -5.40 -10.90 -6.25
C ALA A 41 -4.27 -9.95 -5.79
N PHE A 42 -4.53 -9.22 -4.71
CA PHE A 42 -3.54 -8.37 -4.05
C PHE A 42 -3.89 -8.23 -2.56
N GLU A 43 -2.92 -7.82 -1.74
CA GLU A 43 -3.15 -7.56 -0.31
C GLU A 43 -3.85 -6.21 -0.12
N PRO A 44 -4.81 -6.07 0.81
CA PRO A 44 -5.40 -4.77 1.11
C PRO A 44 -4.35 -3.83 1.72
N HIS A 45 -4.17 -2.67 1.12
CA HIS A 45 -3.19 -1.67 1.53
C HIS A 45 -3.65 -0.25 1.18
N ALA A 46 -3.00 0.74 1.78
CA ALA A 46 -2.98 2.11 1.30
C ALA A 46 -1.56 2.45 0.84
N THR A 47 -1.38 2.86 -0.41
CA THR A 47 -0.09 3.34 -0.91
C THR A 47 0.21 4.69 -0.29
N VAL A 48 1.32 4.79 0.46
CA VAL A 48 1.77 6.04 1.10
C VAL A 48 2.85 6.74 0.26
N VAL A 49 3.67 5.94 -0.44
CA VAL A 49 4.64 6.42 -1.43
C VAL A 49 4.53 5.53 -2.65
N GLY A 50 4.24 6.13 -3.80
CA GLY A 50 4.16 5.43 -5.08
C GLY A 50 5.48 5.48 -5.85
N ASP A 51 5.72 4.43 -6.63
CA ASP A 51 6.67 4.32 -7.74
C ASP A 51 7.95 5.16 -7.63
N PHE A 52 8.87 4.74 -6.77
CA PHE A 52 10.21 5.32 -6.70
C PHE A 52 11.27 4.31 -7.12
N ARG A 53 12.29 4.78 -7.84
CA ARG A 53 13.39 3.94 -8.31
C ARG A 53 14.50 3.91 -7.27
N SER A 54 14.97 2.72 -6.91
CA SER A 54 16.08 2.56 -5.99
C SER A 54 16.76 1.21 -6.17
N ARG A 55 17.95 1.06 -5.59
CA ARG A 55 18.55 -0.26 -5.37
C ARG A 55 17.97 -0.89 -4.11
N ARG A 56 18.00 -2.22 -4.04
CA ARG A 56 17.35 -2.96 -2.97
C ARG A 56 17.85 -2.58 -1.58
N SER A 57 19.16 -2.48 -1.38
CA SER A 57 19.71 -2.16 -0.04
C SER A 57 19.30 -0.77 0.42
N ALA A 58 19.34 0.21 -0.49
CA ALA A 58 18.95 1.58 -0.23
C ALA A 58 17.44 1.68 0.07
N ALA A 59 16.59 1.01 -0.71
CA ALA A 59 15.14 0.97 -0.48
C ALA A 59 14.80 0.39 0.91
N LEU A 60 15.47 -0.69 1.32
CA LEU A 60 15.26 -1.30 2.63
C LEU A 60 15.73 -0.41 3.79
N GLU A 61 16.85 0.28 3.63
CA GLU A 61 17.36 1.21 4.63
C GLU A 61 16.42 2.41 4.81
N VAL A 62 16.00 3.02 3.70
CA VAL A 62 15.03 4.13 3.72
C VAL A 62 13.72 3.68 4.35
N LEU A 63 13.21 2.50 4.00
CA LEU A 63 11.99 1.95 4.60
C LEU A 63 12.13 1.78 6.12
N ARG A 64 13.26 1.23 6.60
CA ARG A 64 13.51 1.04 8.03
C ARG A 64 13.58 2.37 8.78
N THR A 65 14.30 3.35 8.23
CA THR A 65 14.41 4.69 8.83
C THR A 65 13.06 5.38 8.87
N ALA A 66 12.28 5.32 7.77
CA ALA A 66 10.94 5.89 7.73
C ALA A 66 10.00 5.21 8.73
N ALA A 67 9.99 3.87 8.78
CA ALA A 67 9.14 3.12 9.69
C ALA A 67 9.47 3.36 11.17
N ALA A 68 10.72 3.68 11.51
CA ALA A 68 11.11 4.04 12.88
C ALA A 68 10.56 5.41 13.33
N GLY A 69 10.27 6.30 12.38
CA GLY A 69 9.78 7.66 12.65
C GLY A 69 8.26 7.82 12.54
N VAL A 70 7.53 6.79 12.11
CA VAL A 70 6.08 6.84 11.86
C VAL A 70 5.36 5.98 12.90
N GLN A 71 4.45 6.59 13.64
CA GLN A 71 3.55 5.84 14.53
C GLN A 71 2.40 5.23 13.73
N PRO A 72 1.85 4.07 14.16
CA PRO A 72 0.60 3.57 13.60
C PRO A 72 -0.50 4.63 13.72
N TYR A 73 -1.22 4.86 12.62
CA TYR A 73 -2.24 5.91 12.51
C TYR A 73 -3.57 5.33 12.00
N THR A 74 -4.65 6.10 12.12
CA THR A 74 -6.02 5.64 11.85
C THR A 74 -6.63 6.37 10.66
N ALA A 75 -6.73 5.68 9.53
CA ALA A 75 -7.47 6.21 8.39
C ALA A 75 -8.98 5.95 8.51
N ARG A 76 -9.79 7.00 8.32
CA ARG A 76 -11.26 6.90 8.29
C ARG A 76 -11.77 6.70 6.86
N VAL A 77 -12.54 5.63 6.63
CA VAL A 77 -13.22 5.42 5.35
C VAL A 77 -14.41 6.39 5.23
N THR A 78 -14.45 7.17 4.14
CA THR A 78 -15.53 8.13 3.85
C THR A 78 -16.53 7.59 2.83
N GLY A 79 -16.15 6.59 2.05
CA GLY A 79 -17.04 5.96 1.07
C GLY A 79 -16.35 4.96 0.17
N VAL A 80 -17.13 4.44 -0.78
CA VAL A 80 -16.65 3.62 -1.90
C VAL A 80 -16.68 4.47 -3.16
N ALA A 81 -15.61 4.44 -3.94
CA ALA A 81 -15.50 5.14 -5.21
C ALA A 81 -15.03 4.20 -6.32
N ARG A 82 -15.16 4.69 -7.56
CA ARG A 82 -14.68 4.04 -8.78
C ARG A 82 -14.05 5.07 -9.70
N GLY A 83 -13.03 4.65 -10.43
CA GLY A 83 -12.34 5.43 -11.46
C GLY A 83 -12.50 4.83 -12.84
N SER A 84 -11.73 5.35 -13.80
CA SER A 84 -11.73 4.94 -15.21
C SER A 84 -10.48 4.17 -15.63
N PHE A 85 -9.64 3.79 -14.67
CA PHE A 85 -8.35 3.15 -14.88
C PHE A 85 -8.21 1.88 -14.04
N PHE A 86 -7.41 0.92 -14.53
CA PHE A 86 -7.25 -0.41 -13.95
C PHE A 86 -6.95 -0.44 -12.44
N TYR A 87 -5.97 0.33 -11.94
CA TYR A 87 -5.67 0.35 -10.50
C TYR A 87 -6.66 1.19 -9.67
N GLN A 88 -7.61 1.86 -10.31
CA GLN A 88 -8.68 2.63 -9.68
C GLN A 88 -10.07 2.09 -10.09
N CYS A 89 -10.24 0.77 -10.14
CA CYS A 89 -11.52 0.15 -10.50
C CYS A 89 -12.59 0.39 -9.43
N VAL A 90 -12.38 -0.13 -8.22
CA VAL A 90 -13.20 0.11 -7.02
C VAL A 90 -12.27 0.25 -5.84
N TYR A 91 -12.43 1.31 -5.04
CA TYR A 91 -11.55 1.59 -3.91
C TYR A 91 -12.30 2.30 -2.78
N LEU A 92 -11.73 2.22 -1.58
CA LEU A 92 -12.21 2.96 -0.42
C LEU A 92 -11.61 4.37 -0.44
N LEU A 93 -12.45 5.38 -0.30
CA LEU A 93 -12.00 6.74 -0.04
C LEU A 93 -11.64 6.87 1.43
N LEU A 94 -10.48 7.45 1.71
CA LEU A 94 -10.02 7.78 3.05
C LEU A 94 -10.15 9.28 3.28
N GLU A 95 -10.52 9.69 4.48
CA GLU A 95 -10.48 11.10 4.87
C GLU A 95 -9.03 11.59 4.90
N PRO A 96 -8.73 12.77 4.31
CA PRO A 96 -7.43 13.40 4.46
C PRO A 96 -7.32 14.06 5.84
N THR A 97 -6.71 13.36 6.77
CA THR A 97 -6.41 13.81 8.14
C THR A 97 -4.91 14.13 8.28
N PRO A 98 -4.53 15.21 8.98
CA PRO A 98 -3.16 15.37 9.45
C PRO A 98 -2.93 14.33 10.55
N GLU A 99 -2.21 13.25 10.22
CA GLU A 99 -1.83 12.23 11.19
C GLU A 99 -0.29 12.26 11.33
N HIS A 100 0.17 12.28 12.58
CA HIS A 100 1.57 12.47 12.99
C HIS A 100 2.26 11.14 13.28
#